data_AF-A0A1S9G7J4-F1
#
_entry.id   AF-A0A1S9G7J4-F1
#
_cell.length_a   1.000
_cell.length_b   1.000
_cell.length_c   1.000
_cell.angle_alpha   90.00
_cell.angle_beta   90.00
_cell.angle_gamma   90.00
#
_symmetry.space_group_name_H-M   'P 1'
#
loop_
_entity.id
_entity.type
_entity.pdbx_description
1 polymer ?
#
loop_
_entity_poly.entity_id
_entity_poly.type
_entity_poly.pdbx_seq_one_letter_code
_entity_poly.pdbx_strand_id
1 'polypeptide(L)' 'MATVVVISVEGQDGLWIADLDNGTVVPLPEPKSGGLKVVTDLRATGTTLTKGVNIAVVVKSAEAALSGHYDG' A
#
# COMPACT_ATOMS: atom_id res chain seq x y z
N MET A 1 15.20 -6.88 -11.47
CA MET A 1 13.71 -6.96 -11.53
C MET A 1 13.20 -5.91 -10.58
N ALA A 2 12.38 -4.97 -11.03
CA ALA A 2 11.88 -3.90 -10.17
C ALA A 2 10.91 -4.48 -9.13
N THR A 3 11.08 -4.11 -7.87
CA THR A 3 10.14 -4.49 -6.80
C THR A 3 9.10 -3.38 -6.67
N VAL A 4 7.93 -3.63 -7.26
CA VAL A 4 6.82 -2.66 -7.28
C VAL A 4 5.65 -3.25 -6.48
N VAL A 5 5.17 -2.48 -5.50
CA VAL A 5 4.04 -2.87 -4.67
C VAL A 5 2.91 -1.84 -4.79
N VAL A 6 1.68 -2.33 -4.86
CA VAL A 6 0.48 -1.49 -4.79
C VAL A 6 0.00 -1.50 -3.34
N ILE A 7 -0.12 -0.31 -2.76
CA ILE A 7 -0.47 -0.12 -1.35
C ILE A 7 -1.72 0.73 -1.28
N SER A 8 -2.56 0.42 -0.30
CA SER A 8 -3.65 1.28 0.17
C SER A 8 -3.59 1.29 1.68
N VAL A 9 -4.02 2.39 2.29
CA VAL A 9 -4.01 2.61 3.72
C VAL A 9 -5.46 2.73 4.19
N GLU A 10 -5.79 2.01 5.26
CA GLU A 10 -7.12 2.09 5.88
C GLU A 10 -7.42 3.53 6.31
N GLY A 11 -8.66 3.99 6.07
CA GLY A 11 -9.06 5.38 6.32
C GLY A 11 -8.57 6.39 5.28
N GLN A 12 -7.83 5.96 4.26
CA GLN A 12 -7.57 6.75 3.06
C GLN A 12 -8.30 6.12 1.87
N ASP A 13 -8.69 6.91 0.88
CA ASP A 13 -9.33 6.44 -0.37
C ASP A 13 -8.33 6.24 -1.53
N GLY A 14 -7.08 6.71 -1.39
CA GLY A 14 -6.06 6.61 -2.44
C GLY A 14 -5.43 5.23 -2.59
N LEU A 15 -5.05 4.86 -3.82
CA LEU A 15 -4.12 3.76 -4.09
C LEU A 15 -2.75 4.37 -4.43
N TRP A 16 -1.67 3.67 -4.08
CA TRP A 16 -0.32 4.09 -4.40
C TRP A 16 0.47 2.96 -5.01
N ILE A 17 1.32 3.28 -5.98
CA ILE A 17 2.38 2.41 -6.46
C ILE A 17 3.66 2.86 -5.76
N ALA A 18 4.22 1.98 -4.92
CA ALA A 18 5.56 2.16 -4.40
C ALA A 18 6.54 1.34 -5.24
N ASP A 19 7.41 2.04 -5.95
CA ASP A 19 8.60 1.47 -6.56
C ASP A 19 9.73 1.47 -5.53
N LEU A 20 10.04 0.29 -4.99
CA LEU A 20 11.05 0.12 -3.95
C LEU A 20 12.47 0.15 -4.52
N ASP A 21 12.64 -0.05 -5.82
CA ASP A 21 13.94 -0.02 -6.50
C ASP A 21 14.36 1.44 -6.70
N ASN A 22 13.41 2.28 -7.11
CA ASN A 22 13.61 3.70 -7.34
C ASN A 22 13.33 4.55 -6.08
N GLY A 23 12.77 3.95 -5.03
CA GLY A 23 12.40 4.64 -3.78
C GLY A 23 11.29 5.69 -3.96
N THR A 24 10.38 5.47 -4.90
CA THR A 24 9.32 6.43 -5.23
C THR A 24 7.95 5.88 -4.92
N VAL A 25 7.04 6.76 -4.49
CA VAL A 25 5.62 6.41 -4.29
C VAL A 25 4.79 7.38 -5.11
N VAL A 26 3.98 6.84 -6.02
CA VAL A 26 3.11 7.63 -6.89
C VAL A 26 1.64 7.24 -6.69
N PRO A 27 0.70 8.19 -6.71
CA PRO A 27 -0.72 7.87 -6.63
C PRO A 27 -1.14 7.07 -7.87
N LEU A 28 -1.86 5.99 -7.64
CA LEU A 28 -2.50 5.19 -8.68
C LEU A 28 -3.95 5.66 -8.83
N PRO A 29 -4.34 6.21 -9.99
CA PRO A 29 -5.75 6.48 -10.24
C PRO A 29 -6.56 5.19 -10.15
N GLU A 30 -7.79 5.29 -9.64
CA GLU A 30 -8.62 4.13 -9.41
C GLU A 30 -8.79 3.30 -10.70
N PRO A 31 -8.44 2.00 -10.66
CA PRO A 31 -8.50 1.14 -11.82
C PRO A 31 -9.97 0.94 -12.20
N LYS A 32 -10.36 1.45 -13.37
CA LYS A 32 -11.74 1.34 -13.88
C LYS A 32 -12.11 -0.10 -14.28
N SER A 33 -11.13 -0.96 -14.53
CA SER A 33 -11.31 -2.35 -14.99
C SER A 33 -10.11 -3.24 -14.61
N GLY A 34 -10.31 -4.56 -14.62
CA GLY A 34 -9.24 -5.58 -14.46
C GLY A 34 -9.07 -6.11 -13.04
N GLY A 35 -8.07 -6.95 -12.82
CA GLY A 35 -7.80 -7.60 -11.52
C GLY A 35 -7.54 -6.60 -10.38
N LEU A 36 -6.99 -5.43 -10.70
CA LEU A 36 -6.81 -4.33 -9.75
C LEU A 36 -8.15 -3.74 -9.27
N LYS A 37 -9.20 -3.71 -10.11
CA LYS A 37 -10.54 -3.27 -9.67
C LYS A 37 -11.07 -4.17 -8.56
N VAL A 38 -10.88 -5.49 -8.67
CA VAL A 38 -11.31 -6.45 -7.64
C VAL A 38 -10.62 -6.15 -6.31
N VAL A 39 -9.32 -5.80 -6.35
CA VAL A 39 -8.59 -5.39 -5.15
C VAL A 39 -9.16 -4.10 -4.55
N THR A 40 -9.46 -3.09 -5.37
CA THR A 40 -10.09 -1.85 -4.91
C THR A 40 -11.49 -2.07 -4.32
N ASP A 41 -12.27 -2.98 -4.90
CA ASP A 41 -13.62 -3.34 -4.45
C ASP A 41 -13.57 -4.05 -3.09
N LEU A 42 -12.65 -5.01 -2.93
CA LEU A 42 -12.39 -5.69 -1.65
C LEU A 42 -11.85 -4.73 -0.58
N ARG A 43 -11.02 -3.77 -0.98
CA ARG A 43 -10.60 -2.70 -0.07
C ARG A 43 -11.79 -1.84 0.37
N ALA A 44 -12.70 -1.51 -0.53
CA ALA A 44 -13.90 -0.73 -0.19
C ALA A 44 -14.81 -1.43 0.84
N THR A 45 -14.70 -2.76 0.97
CA THR A 45 -15.38 -3.52 2.03
C THR A 45 -14.58 -3.62 3.33
N GLY A 46 -13.42 -2.97 3.44
CA GLY A 46 -12.52 -3.04 4.59
C GLY A 46 -11.61 -4.28 4.59
N THR A 47 -11.50 -5.01 3.47
CA THR A 47 -10.66 -6.21 3.40
C THR A 47 -9.21 -5.85 3.15
N THR A 48 -8.29 -6.37 3.96
CA THR A 48 -6.85 -6.31 3.68
C THR A 48 -6.46 -7.42 2.71
N LEU A 49 -5.90 -7.05 1.55
CA LEU A 49 -5.39 -7.99 0.56
C LEU A 49 -3.89 -7.80 0.36
N THR A 50 -3.10 -8.82 0.69
CA THR A 50 -1.65 -8.84 0.48
C THR A 50 -1.26 -10.03 -0.40
N LYS A 51 -0.35 -9.80 -1.35
CA LYS A 51 0.19 -10.86 -2.21
C LYS A 51 1.68 -10.62 -2.42
N GLY A 52 2.51 -11.54 -1.93
CA GLY A 52 3.97 -11.41 -2.01
C GLY A 52 4.55 -10.34 -1.10
N VAL A 53 3.76 -9.80 -0.17
CA VAL A 53 4.20 -8.84 0.86
C VAL A 53 4.25 -9.57 2.20
N ASN A 54 5.42 -9.56 2.86
CA ASN A 54 5.60 -10.20 4.15
C ASN A 54 4.97 -9.40 5.29
N ILE A 55 5.11 -8.07 5.26
CA ILE A 55 4.62 -7.14 6.30
C ILE A 55 4.16 -5.85 5.61
N ALA A 56 2.97 -5.36 5.98
CA ALA A 56 2.48 -4.03 5.62
C ALA A 56 1.93 -3.36 6.88
N VAL A 57 2.60 -2.33 7.38
CA VAL A 57 2.24 -1.62 8.60
C VAL A 57 2.23 -0.12 8.31
N VAL A 58 1.20 0.57 8.80
CA VAL A 58 1.08 2.01 8.72
C VAL A 58 1.72 2.60 9.98
N VAL A 59 2.69 3.50 9.82
CA VAL A 59 3.34 4.22 10.92
C VAL A 59 2.96 5.69 10.90
N LYS A 60 2.96 6.35 12.07
CA LYS A 60 2.60 7.77 12.20
C LYS A 60 3.62 8.72 11.56
N SER A 61 4.88 8.31 11.46
CA SER A 61 5.95 9.08 10.83
C SER A 61 7.10 8.18 10.38
N ALA A 62 7.86 8.62 9.37
CA ALA A 62 9.06 7.92 8.92
C ALA A 62 10.10 7.81 10.04
N GLU A 63 10.21 8.84 10.89
CA GLU A 63 11.08 8.85 12.06
C GLU A 63 10.70 7.77 13.08
N ALA A 64 9.41 7.48 13.26
CA ALA A 64 8.94 6.39 14.14
C ALA A 64 9.31 5.00 13.58
N ALA A 65 9.24 4.82 12.26
CA ALA A 65 9.73 3.59 11.63
C ALA A 65 11.27 3.46 11.75
N LEU A 66 12.00 4.55 11.54
CA LEU A 66 13.47 4.57 11.59
C LEU A 66 14.02 4.42 13.01
N SER A 67 13.26 4.83 14.03
CA SER A 67 13.65 4.65 15.43
C SER A 67 13.44 3.22 15.94
N GLY A 68 12.88 2.32 15.11
CA GLY A 68 12.58 0.93 15.48
C GLY A 68 11.44 0.80 16.49
N HIS A 69 10.67 1.87 16.72
CA HIS A 69 9.57 1.90 17.67
C HIS A 69 8.27 1.47 16.97
N TYR A 70 7.80 0.25 17.29
CA TYR A 70 6.48 -0.22 16.90
C TYR A 70 5.50 0.04 18.06
N ASP A 71 4.79 1.17 18.00
CA ASP A 71 3.56 1.40 18.79
C ASP A 71 2.42 0.67 18.05
N GLY A 72 2.22 -0.60 18.38
CA GLY A 72 1.09 -1.41 17.91
C GLY A 72 -0.17 -1.16 18.72
#